data_AF-A0A959QB00-F1
#
_entry.id   AF-A0A959QB00-F1
#
_cell.length_a   1.000
_cell.length_b   1.000
_cell.length_c   1.000
_cell.angle_alpha   90.00
_cell.angle_beta   90.00
_cell.angle_gamma   90.00
#
_symmetry.space_group_name_H-M   'P 1'
#
loop_
_entity.id
_entity.type
_entity.pdbx_description
1 polymer ?
#
loop_
_entity_poly.entity_id
_entity_poly.type
_entity_poly.pdbx_seq_one_letter_code
_entity_poly.pdbx_strand_id
1 'polypeptide(L)' 'GFGVLLLLLYWLPVTFIVHSFWNDPEPEKRLQAILFMKNIAVVGGLLMVWVNGSGRFSIRRLFATTRVPGSR' A
#
# COMPACT_ATOMS: atom_id res chain seq x y z
N GLY A 1 -3.54 -4.28 -9.43
CA GLY A 1 -4.46 -5.30 -8.91
C GLY A 1 -3.73 -6.26 -8.00
N PHE A 2 -3.17 -7.34 -8.54
CA PHE A 2 -2.52 -8.41 -7.77
C PHE A 2 -1.42 -7.94 -6.79
N GLY A 3 -0.54 -7.02 -7.21
CA GLY A 3 0.49 -6.46 -6.32
C GLY A 3 -0.06 -5.71 -5.11
N VAL A 4 -1.19 -5.00 -5.27
CA VAL A 4 -1.85 -4.32 -4.14
C VAL A 4 -2.46 -5.35 -3.18
N LEU A 5 -3.04 -6.43 -3.71
CA LEU A 5 -3.59 -7.51 -2.91
C LEU A 5 -2.52 -8.21 -2.07
N LEU A 6 -1.34 -8.49 -2.66
CA LEU A 6 -0.20 -9.04 -1.92
C LEU A 6 0.30 -8.08 -0.83
N LEU A 7 0.42 -6.78 -1.15
CA LEU A 7 0.81 -5.77 -0.17
C LEU A 7 -0.19 -5.65 0.96
N LEU A 8 -1.49 -5.68 0.68
CA LEU A 8 -2.53 -5.64 1.71
C LEU A 8 -2.49 -6.89 2.60
N LEU A 9 -2.34 -8.08 2.01
CA LEU A 9 -2.21 -9.34 2.74
C LEU A 9 -1.01 -9.37 3.69
N TYR A 10 0.09 -8.71 3.32
CA TYR A 10 1.27 -8.63 4.17
C TYR A 10 1.17 -7.48 5.19
N TRP A 11 0.75 -6.30 4.75
CA TRP A 11 0.82 -5.07 5.54
C TRP A 11 -0.25 -5.01 6.64
N LEU A 12 -1.44 -5.57 6.38
CA LEU A 12 -2.53 -5.57 7.34
C LEU A 12 -2.18 -6.41 8.58
N PRO A 13 -1.78 -7.70 8.48
CA PRO A 13 -1.45 -8.51 9.65
C PRO A 13 -0.23 -7.96 10.40
N VAL A 14 0.80 -7.52 9.68
CA VAL A 14 2.01 -6.94 10.28
C VAL A 14 1.66 -5.71 11.12
N THR A 15 0.77 -4.84 10.64
CA THR A 15 0.34 -3.65 11.40
C THR A 15 -0.37 -4.05 12.70
N PHE A 16 -1.27 -5.03 12.66
CA PHE A 16 -1.99 -5.51 13.85
C PHE A 16 -1.09 -6.20 14.86
N ILE A 17 -0.05 -6.91 14.40
CA ILE A 17 0.91 -7.60 15.28
C ILE A 17 1.90 -6.61 15.90
N VAL A 18 2.45 -5.70 15.11
CA VAL A 18 3.54 -4.80 15.55
C VAL A 18 3.00 -3.61 16.35
N HIS A 19 1.87 -3.03 15.96
CA HIS A 19 1.29 -1.85 16.62
C HIS A 19 0.03 -2.23 17.42
N SER A 20 0.17 -3.24 18.27
CA SER A 20 -0.90 -3.76 19.14
C SER A 20 -1.17 -2.83 20.34
N PHE A 21 -1.51 -1.57 20.08
CA PHE A 21 -1.65 -0.51 21.09
C PHE A 21 -2.66 -0.82 22.21
N TRP A 22 -3.61 -1.72 21.96
CA TRP A 22 -4.60 -2.17 22.95
C TRP A 22 -3.98 -2.95 24.13
N ASN A 23 -2.80 -3.56 23.93
CA ASN A 23 -2.09 -4.32 24.97
C ASN A 23 -0.90 -3.56 25.57
N ASP A 24 -0.54 -2.40 25.02
CA ASP A 24 0.65 -1.65 25.43
C ASP A 24 0.39 -0.79 26.68
N PRO A 25 1.41 -0.57 27.54
CA PRO A 25 1.30 0.29 28.71
C PRO A 25 1.01 1.75 28.34
N GLU A 26 0.31 2.46 29.24
CA GLU A 26 -0.28 3.79 29.03
C GLU A 26 0.61 4.87 28.38
N PRO A 27 1.91 5.02 28.72
CA PRO A 27 2.78 6.00 28.06
C PRO A 27 3.04 5.67 26.58
N GLU A 28 3.12 4.40 26.22
CA GLU A 28 3.42 3.94 24.86
C GLU A 28 2.16 3.73 24.02
N LYS A 29 1.04 3.42 24.69
CA LYS A 29 -0.29 3.21 24.08
C LYS A 29 -0.70 4.34 23.14
N ARG A 30 -0.48 5.60 23.52
CA ARG A 30 -0.83 6.75 22.67
C ARG A 30 0.04 6.80 21.41
N LEU A 31 1.33 6.56 21.54
CA LEU A 31 2.27 6.58 20.42
C LEU A 31 1.99 5.41 19.45
N GLN A 32 1.77 4.22 19.99
CA GLN A 32 1.44 3.02 19.22
C GLN A 32 0.10 3.16 18.49
N ALA A 33 -0.91 3.77 19.12
CA ALA A 33 -2.17 4.08 18.47
C ALA A 33 -2.01 5.03 17.27
N ILE A 34 -1.15 6.05 17.40
CA ILE A 34 -0.85 6.98 16.29
C ILE A 34 -0.17 6.25 15.14
N LEU A 35 0.81 5.38 15.43
CA LEU A 35 1.50 4.57 14.41
C LEU A 35 0.55 3.59 13.71
N PHE A 36 -0.32 2.94 14.49
CA PHE A 36 -1.36 2.07 13.95
C PHE A 36 -2.28 2.84 12.99
N MET A 37 -2.79 4.00 13.39
CA MET A 37 -3.68 4.80 12.52
C MET A 37 -2.98 5.31 11.26
N LYS A 38 -1.68 5.66 11.34
CA LYS A 38 -0.88 5.98 10.14
C LYS A 38 -0.84 4.80 9.17
N ASN A 39 -0.61 3.59 9.66
CA ASN A 39 -0.58 2.40 8.80
C ASN A 39 -1.95 2.07 8.21
N ILE A 40 -3.03 2.27 8.97
CA ILE A 40 -4.41 2.13 8.45
C ILE A 40 -4.70 3.16 7.34
N ALA A 41 -4.22 4.40 7.46
CA ALA A 41 -4.35 5.40 6.41
C ALA A 41 -3.63 4.97 5.11
N VAL A 42 -2.44 4.38 5.23
CA VAL A 42 -1.70 3.81 4.08
C VAL A 42 -2.47 2.66 3.43
N VAL A 43 -3.02 1.75 4.23
CA VAL A 43 -3.90 0.66 3.76
C VAL A 43 -5.12 1.23 3.01
N GLY A 44 -5.75 2.27 3.54
CA GLY A 44 -6.86 2.97 2.87
C GLY A 44 -6.45 3.55 1.51
N GLY A 45 -5.27 4.16 1.42
CA GLY A 45 -4.70 4.64 0.15
C GLY A 45 -4.44 3.49 -0.85
N LEU A 46 -3.91 2.36 -0.38
CA LEU A 46 -3.74 1.16 -1.21
C LEU A 46 -5.08 0.62 -1.71
N LEU A 47 -6.13 0.60 -0.88
CA LEU A 47 -7.48 0.21 -1.29
C LEU A 47 -8.06 1.16 -2.35
N MET A 48 -7.84 2.47 -2.25
CA MET A 48 -8.23 3.41 -3.29
C MET A 48 -7.53 3.09 -4.63
N VAL A 49 -6.24 2.76 -4.60
CA VAL A 49 -5.49 2.33 -5.81
C VAL A 49 -6.00 0.99 -6.34
N TRP A 50 -6.44 0.09 -5.47
CA TRP A 50 -7.00 -1.20 -5.88
C TRP A 50 -8.32 -1.03 -6.63
N VAL A 51 -9.24 -0.22 -6.10
CA VAL A 51 -10.59 0.02 -6.68
C VAL A 51 -10.51 0.86 -7.96
N ASN A 52 -9.70 1.92 -7.97
CA ASN A 52 -9.54 2.77 -9.16
C ASN A 52 -8.64 2.12 -10.24
N GLY A 53 -7.97 1.01 -9.91
CA GLY A 53 -6.97 0.37 -10.76
C GLY A 53 -5.68 1.18 -10.88
N SER A 54 -4.64 0.60 -11.50
CA SER A 54 -3.33 1.29 -11.69
C SER A 54 -3.39 2.48 -12.66
N GLY A 55 -4.57 2.82 -13.20
CA GLY A 55 -4.81 3.96 -14.06
C GLY A 55 -3.81 4.12 -15.22
N ARG A 56 -3.68 5.38 -15.70
CA ARG A 56 -2.75 5.80 -16.76
C ARG A 56 -1.26 5.63 -16.39
N PHE A 57 -0.94 5.29 -15.14
CA PHE A 57 0.42 5.13 -14.61
C PHE A 57 0.90 3.67 -14.57
N SER A 58 0.17 2.76 -15.22
CA SER A 58 0.66 1.40 -15.45
C SER A 58 1.99 1.42 -16.21
N ILE A 59 3.02 0.81 -15.62
CA ILE A 59 4.36 0.66 -16.19
C ILE A 59 4.31 0.07 -17.61
N ARG A 60 3.31 -0.78 -17.92
CA ARG A 60 3.08 -1.30 -19.28
C ARG A 60 2.81 -0.23 -20.34
N ARG A 61 2.17 0.89 -19.97
CA ARG A 61 1.91 1.99 -20.91
C ARG A 61 3.14 2.87 -21.11
N LEU A 62 3.96 3.02 -20.08
CA LEU A 62 5.21 3.80 -20.14
C LEU A 62 6.24 3.16 -21.09
N PHE A 63 6.31 1.82 -21.13
CA PHE A 63 7.16 1.08 -22.08
C PHE A 63 6.52 0.84 -23.45
N ALA A 64 5.24 1.14 -23.64
CA ALA A 64 4.59 1.00 -24.96
C ALA A 64 4.95 2.13 -25.93
N THR A 65 5.42 3.28 -25.42
CA THR A 65 5.83 4.45 -26.21
C THR A 65 7.27 4.39 -26.73
N THR A 66 8.06 3.37 -26.39
CA THR A 66 9.46 3.24 -26.84
C THR A 66 9.67 2.26 -27.98
N ARG A 67 8.61 1.81 -28.69
CA ARG A 67 8.81 1.09 -29.96
C ARG A 67 9.30 2.06 -31.04
N VAL A 68 10.63 2.13 -31.19
CA VAL A 68 11.31 2.77 -32.32
C VAL A 68 10.88 2.07 -33.61
N PRO A 69 10.37 2.79 -34.63
CA PRO A 69 10.13 2.23 -35.95
C PRO A 69 11.46 1.76 -36.54
N GLY A 70 11.59 0.46 -36.79
CA GLY A 70 12.74 -0.07 -37.53
C GLY A 70 12.73 0.47 -38.96
N SER A 71 13.71 1.32 -39.28
CA SER A 71 14.05 1.63 -40.66
C SER A 71 14.74 0.41 -41.25
N ARG A 72 14.09 -0.21 -42.24
CA ARG A 72 14.81 -0.95 -43.28
C ARG A 72 15.50 0.04 -44.23
#